data_AF-A0A6A3N3C1-F1
#
_entry.id   AF-A0A6A3N3C1-F1
#
_cell.length_a   1.000
_cell.length_b   1.000
_cell.length_c   1.000
_cell.angle_alpha   90.00
_cell.angle_beta   90.00
_cell.angle_gamma   90.00
#
_symmetry.space_group_name_H-M   'P 1'
#
loop_
_entity.id
_entity.type
_entity.pdbx_description
1 polymer ?
#
loop_
_entity_poly.entity_id
_entity_poly.type
_entity_poly.pdbx_seq_one_letter_code
_entity_poly.pdbx_strand_id
1 'polypeptide(L)'
;MALLKDRKKNEQNVREQVSYLHKARCPGQFRALSALVLKNWIKLKENDIASWFKAEYLAEDWKLWYYSASKAPGVTPNQNPVEAHNRDIKRIIGPDKYAATEVVLCTTLPRILVYFGSTRDRNGSGIHGTPIKPYSTGPVSIECVRKAMLLATEGNYRVLEKNRIVVGMLFNTGKFLVGGRSVEPTRVDEDRATAFKASLRGTLDKPEVVENILPRYLSLHLVRVEARLPFTHSWDSHNWSESEVLRIRQKYRCDCKAFYVSGWICSHILAILSILDGLSLNILSKSIPARKPPGRPRKQPKVGQHDTPYTGQYAIPKLLKKLTEKPGFPTNWKVLVPLEIENEQGVTTKNFDGIVRPWFTRDGNYFWEIDFANEDISTEPYDIQELAHVLNFTARSGYSFV
;
A
#
# COMPACT_ATOMS: atom_id res chain seq x y z
N MET A 1 13.13 33.05 29.91
CA MET A 1 13.50 31.72 29.38
C MET A 1 12.30 30.75 29.45
N ALA A 2 11.34 30.86 28.53
CA ALA A 2 10.19 29.93 28.45
C ALA A 2 9.96 29.32 27.04
N LEU A 3 10.81 29.66 26.06
CA LEU A 3 10.66 29.28 24.64
C LEU A 3 11.18 27.87 24.29
N LEU A 4 11.98 27.24 25.17
CA LEU A 4 12.62 25.95 24.88
C LEU A 4 11.75 24.73 25.23
N LYS A 5 10.67 24.88 26.01
CA LYS A 5 9.91 23.74 26.54
C LYS A 5 9.01 23.03 25.51
N ASP A 6 8.68 23.65 24.37
CA ASP A 6 7.74 23.05 23.40
C ASP A 6 8.29 22.89 21.98
N ARG A 7 9.60 23.11 21.74
CA ARG A 7 10.19 23.02 20.38
C ARG A 7 9.96 21.65 19.72
N LYS A 8 10.15 20.55 20.46
CA LYS A 8 9.91 19.19 19.95
C LYS A 8 8.43 18.93 19.63
N LYS A 9 7.52 19.44 20.47
CA LYS A 9 6.08 19.31 20.26
C LYS A 9 5.62 20.16 19.06
N ASN A 10 6.15 21.38 18.94
CA ASN A 10 5.88 22.25 17.80
C ASN A 10 6.43 21.66 16.50
N GLU A 11 7.63 21.07 16.52
CA GLU A 11 8.20 20.34 15.37
C GLU A 11 7.31 19.16 14.96
N GLN A 12 6.83 18.38 15.93
CA GLN A 12 5.90 17.28 15.67
C GLN A 12 4.57 17.78 15.07
N ASN A 13 3.99 18.83 15.64
CA ASN A 13 2.75 19.46 15.15
C ASN A 13 2.91 19.97 13.71
N VAL A 14 4.01 20.67 13.42
CA VAL A 14 4.32 21.17 12.08
C VAL A 14 4.46 20.00 11.10
N ARG A 15 5.23 18.96 11.45
CA ARG A 15 5.38 17.76 10.61
C ARG A 15 4.06 17.07 10.33
N GLU A 16 3.21 16.91 11.34
CA GLU A 16 1.88 16.29 11.18
C GLU A 16 0.98 17.12 10.28
N GLN A 17 0.94 18.44 10.48
CA GLN A 17 0.13 19.34 9.67
C GLN A 17 0.62 19.39 8.21
N VAL A 18 1.93 19.39 7.97
CA VAL A 18 2.51 19.25 6.62
C VAL A 18 2.14 17.88 6.01
N SER A 19 2.14 16.80 6.80
CA SER A 19 1.67 15.48 6.36
C SER A 19 0.18 15.49 5.97
N TYR A 20 -0.66 16.28 6.65
CA TYR A 20 -2.06 16.48 6.26
C TYR A 20 -2.18 17.21 4.92
N LEU A 21 -1.37 18.26 4.70
CA LEU A 21 -1.36 18.98 3.43
C LEU A 21 -0.90 18.08 2.26
N HIS A 22 0.11 17.23 2.46
CA HIS A 22 0.52 16.23 1.45
C HIS A 22 -0.64 15.31 1.05
N LYS A 23 -1.56 15.07 1.98
CA LYS A 23 -2.72 14.21 1.79
C LYS A 23 -3.89 14.90 1.09
N ALA A 24 -3.82 16.18 0.76
CA ALA A 24 -4.92 16.84 0.06
C ALA A 24 -5.31 16.10 -1.25
N ARG A 25 -6.62 16.06 -1.53
CA ARG A 25 -7.20 15.33 -2.66
C ARG A 25 -7.30 16.17 -3.95
N CYS A 26 -7.20 17.48 -3.83
CA CYS A 26 -7.30 18.43 -4.94
C CYS A 26 -6.72 19.80 -4.56
N PRO A 27 -6.51 20.72 -5.54
CA PRO A 27 -5.99 22.06 -5.27
C PRO A 27 -6.87 22.89 -4.33
N GLY A 28 -8.20 22.78 -4.46
CA GLY A 28 -9.15 23.54 -3.64
C GLY A 28 -9.04 23.16 -2.16
N GLN A 29 -9.07 21.86 -1.88
CA GLN A 29 -8.88 21.34 -0.52
C GLN A 29 -7.49 21.70 0.03
N PHE A 30 -6.44 21.55 -0.78
CA PHE A 30 -5.08 21.90 -0.38
C PHE A 30 -4.98 23.36 0.09
N ARG A 31 -5.47 24.31 -0.72
CA ARG A 31 -5.44 25.75 -0.37
C ARG A 31 -6.21 26.04 0.92
N ALA A 32 -7.38 25.45 1.08
CA ALA A 32 -8.21 25.67 2.26
C ALA A 32 -7.54 25.13 3.54
N LEU A 33 -6.97 23.92 3.48
CA LEU A 33 -6.22 23.33 4.58
C LEU A 33 -4.94 24.12 4.87
N SER A 34 -4.20 24.56 3.85
CA SER A 34 -2.99 25.38 4.03
C SER A 34 -3.30 26.71 4.72
N ALA A 35 -4.40 27.36 4.37
CA ALA A 35 -4.82 28.60 5.03
C ALA A 35 -5.15 28.37 6.52
N LEU A 36 -5.84 27.28 6.84
CA LEU A 36 -6.14 26.90 8.23
C LEU A 36 -4.86 26.61 9.03
N VAL A 37 -3.92 25.84 8.47
CA VAL A 37 -2.63 25.50 9.08
C VAL A 37 -1.78 26.75 9.32
N LEU A 38 -1.65 27.64 8.33
CA LEU A 38 -0.90 28.89 8.49
C LEU A 38 -1.50 29.77 9.59
N LYS A 39 -2.84 29.91 9.62
CA LYS A 39 -3.52 30.67 10.68
C LYS A 39 -3.23 30.09 12.07
N ASN A 40 -3.19 28.76 12.18
CA ASN A 40 -2.85 28.09 13.43
C ASN A 40 -1.40 28.33 13.84
N TRP A 41 -0.42 28.22 12.93
CA TRP A 41 0.99 28.50 13.24
C TRP A 41 1.22 29.94 13.68
N ILE A 42 0.58 30.91 13.03
CA ILE A 42 0.61 32.32 13.45
C ILE A 42 0.04 32.47 14.87
N LYS A 43 -1.08 31.80 15.18
CA LYS A 43 -1.68 31.79 16.52
C LYS A 43 -0.75 31.18 17.58
N LEU A 44 0.06 30.19 17.19
CA LEU A 44 1.08 29.57 18.03
C LEU A 44 2.40 30.37 18.10
N LYS A 45 2.46 31.57 17.51
CA LYS A 45 3.63 32.45 17.42
C LYS A 45 4.80 31.89 16.57
N GLU A 46 4.52 30.94 15.69
CA GLU A 46 5.48 30.35 14.74
C GLU A 46 5.50 31.15 13.41
N ASN A 47 5.62 32.48 13.50
CA ASN A 47 5.47 33.39 12.34
C ASN A 47 6.56 33.20 11.28
N ASP A 48 7.79 32.93 11.71
CA ASP A 48 8.93 32.73 10.81
C ASP A 48 8.74 31.47 9.95
N ILE A 49 8.28 30.38 10.59
CA ILE A 49 7.97 29.13 9.91
C ILE A 49 6.80 29.31 8.95
N ALA A 50 5.74 30.00 9.37
CA ALA A 50 4.58 30.27 8.52
C ALA A 50 4.95 31.11 7.28
N SER A 51 5.79 32.13 7.47
CA SER A 51 6.25 33.02 6.40
C SER A 51 7.15 32.29 5.41
N TRP A 52 8.14 31.55 5.91
CA TRP A 52 9.01 30.71 5.10
C TRP A 52 8.23 29.65 4.32
N PHE A 53 7.33 28.92 5.00
CA PHE A 53 6.53 27.88 4.34
C PHE A 53 5.63 28.44 3.24
N LYS A 54 5.06 29.63 3.46
CA LYS A 54 4.27 30.34 2.45
C LYS A 54 5.12 30.76 1.25
N ALA A 55 6.34 31.28 1.50
CA ALA A 55 7.26 31.73 0.46
C ALA A 55 7.85 30.57 -0.36
N GLU A 56 8.11 29.43 0.27
CA GLU A 56 8.74 28.28 -0.40
C GLU A 56 7.70 27.30 -0.94
N TYR A 57 6.91 26.68 -0.06
CA TYR A 57 6.07 25.52 -0.40
C TYR A 57 4.67 25.87 -0.92
N LEU A 58 4.25 27.12 -0.79
CA LEU A 58 2.98 27.62 -1.33
C LEU A 58 3.19 28.61 -2.49
N ALA A 59 4.44 28.89 -2.87
CA ALA A 59 4.75 29.65 -4.07
C ALA A 59 4.32 28.93 -5.35
N GLU A 60 4.22 29.68 -6.44
CA GLU A 60 3.78 29.22 -7.76
C GLU A 60 4.47 27.93 -8.19
N ASP A 61 5.79 27.86 -8.04
CA ASP A 61 6.61 26.76 -8.55
C ASP A 61 6.47 25.48 -7.73
N TRP A 62 6.14 25.61 -6.45
CA TRP A 62 6.15 24.49 -5.50
C TRP A 62 4.77 24.07 -5.01
N LYS A 63 3.69 24.83 -5.25
CA LYS A 63 2.32 24.58 -4.73
C LYS A 63 1.66 23.24 -5.11
N LEU A 64 2.35 22.36 -5.85
CA LEU A 64 1.84 21.10 -6.40
C LEU A 64 2.56 19.86 -5.82
N TRP A 65 2.82 19.84 -4.51
CA TRP A 65 3.56 18.77 -3.83
C TRP A 65 2.70 17.70 -3.12
N TYR A 66 1.37 17.86 -3.11
CA TYR A 66 0.45 16.84 -2.59
C TYR A 66 0.27 15.70 -3.61
N TYR A 67 0.02 14.47 -3.14
CA TYR A 67 0.20 13.28 -3.98
C TYR A 67 -0.75 13.18 -5.19
N SER A 68 -1.87 13.92 -5.17
CA SER A 68 -2.88 13.92 -6.23
C SER A 68 -2.73 15.09 -7.22
N ALA A 69 -1.71 15.94 -7.04
CA ALA A 69 -1.54 17.18 -7.80
C ALA A 69 -1.40 16.96 -9.31
N SER A 70 -0.72 15.87 -9.73
CA SER A 70 -0.54 15.54 -11.15
C SER A 70 -1.85 15.25 -11.88
N LYS A 71 -2.91 14.91 -11.15
CA LYS A 71 -4.17 14.35 -11.67
C LYS A 71 -3.97 13.11 -12.56
N ALA A 72 -2.76 12.57 -12.69
CA ALA A 72 -2.43 11.43 -13.50
C ALA A 72 -2.00 10.29 -12.58
N PRO A 73 -2.80 9.22 -12.43
CA PRO A 73 -2.39 8.10 -11.60
C PRO A 73 -1.20 7.39 -12.26
N GLY A 74 -0.23 7.01 -11.44
CA GLY A 74 1.06 6.46 -11.83
C GLY A 74 2.20 7.47 -11.85
N VAL A 75 1.85 8.76 -11.76
CA VAL A 75 2.81 9.87 -11.73
C VAL A 75 2.75 10.49 -10.33
N THR A 76 3.62 10.00 -9.44
CA THR A 76 3.75 10.54 -8.08
C THR A 76 5.04 11.34 -7.95
N PRO A 77 5.04 12.42 -7.14
CA PRO A 77 6.26 13.08 -6.72
C PRO A 77 7.04 12.12 -5.81
N ASN A 78 7.86 11.27 -6.43
CA ASN A 78 8.71 10.29 -5.77
C ASN A 78 10.15 10.54 -6.23
N GLN A 79 11.05 10.62 -5.26
CA GLN A 79 12.47 10.84 -5.52
C GLN A 79 13.16 9.55 -6.02
N ASN A 80 12.62 8.37 -5.71
CA ASN A 80 13.27 7.09 -6.02
C ASN A 80 13.56 6.86 -7.52
N PRO A 81 12.64 7.12 -8.46
CA PRO A 81 12.94 6.96 -9.89
C PRO A 81 14.02 7.94 -10.36
N VAL A 82 13.97 9.19 -9.87
CA VAL A 82 14.96 10.23 -10.16
C VAL A 82 16.32 9.84 -9.60
N GLU A 83 16.38 9.36 -8.35
CA GLU A 83 17.60 8.87 -7.72
C GLU A 83 18.16 7.62 -8.37
N ALA A 84 17.32 6.68 -8.78
CA ALA A 84 17.76 5.50 -9.51
C ALA A 84 18.40 5.90 -10.85
N HIS A 85 17.75 6.79 -11.61
CA HIS A 85 18.32 7.32 -12.85
C HIS A 85 19.62 8.09 -12.61
N ASN A 86 19.64 9.00 -11.61
CA ASN A 86 20.83 9.75 -11.23
C ASN A 86 21.96 8.85 -10.74
N ARG A 87 21.66 7.74 -10.08
CA ARG A 87 22.65 6.73 -9.64
C ARG A 87 23.28 6.04 -10.84
N ASP A 88 22.48 5.66 -11.84
CA ASP A 88 22.99 5.04 -13.07
C ASP A 88 23.89 6.02 -13.82
N ILE A 89 23.45 7.27 -13.99
CA ILE A 89 24.28 8.36 -14.55
C ILE A 89 25.59 8.46 -13.76
N LYS A 90 25.53 8.61 -12.43
CA LYS A 90 26.71 8.75 -11.57
C LYS A 90 27.65 7.54 -11.66
N ARG A 91 27.14 6.33 -11.93
CA ARG A 91 27.93 5.11 -12.12
C ARG A 91 28.67 5.13 -13.46
N ILE A 92 28.03 5.61 -14.53
CA ILE A 92 28.62 5.69 -15.88
C ILE A 92 29.67 6.80 -15.92
N ILE A 93 29.34 7.98 -15.38
CA ILE A 93 30.25 9.14 -15.36
C ILE A 93 31.48 8.85 -14.47
N GLY A 94 31.30 8.11 -13.37
CA GLY A 94 32.42 7.72 -12.50
C GLY A 94 33.21 8.95 -11.98
N PRO A 95 34.53 9.04 -12.24
CA PRO A 95 35.37 10.17 -11.84
C PRO A 95 35.15 11.43 -12.69
N ASP A 96 34.54 11.32 -13.87
CA ASP A 96 34.41 12.43 -14.86
C ASP A 96 33.32 13.45 -14.49
N LYS A 97 32.84 13.46 -13.24
CA LYS A 97 31.78 14.37 -12.77
C LYS A 97 32.19 15.84 -12.77
N TYR A 98 33.49 16.08 -12.76
CA TYR A 98 34.11 17.40 -12.78
C TYR A 98 34.99 17.60 -14.03
N ALA A 99 34.78 16.80 -15.07
CA ALA A 99 35.57 16.88 -16.29
C ALA A 99 35.22 18.15 -17.09
N ALA A 100 36.19 18.62 -17.89
CA ALA A 100 35.97 19.74 -18.81
C ALA A 100 34.85 19.44 -19.81
N THR A 101 34.19 20.48 -20.32
CA THR A 101 33.05 20.36 -21.25
C THR A 101 33.37 19.49 -22.46
N GLU A 102 34.59 19.56 -22.99
CA GLU A 102 35.06 18.72 -24.09
C GLU A 102 35.00 17.22 -23.75
N VAL A 103 35.49 16.82 -22.57
CA VAL A 103 35.43 15.44 -22.09
C VAL A 103 33.99 15.00 -21.88
N VAL A 104 33.13 15.90 -21.38
CA VAL A 104 31.70 15.61 -21.21
C VAL A 104 31.03 15.31 -22.56
N LEU A 105 31.28 16.14 -23.57
CA LEU A 105 30.65 16.01 -24.89
C LEU A 105 31.19 14.82 -25.68
N CYS A 106 32.51 14.62 -25.69
CA CYS A 106 33.17 13.62 -26.55
C CYS A 106 33.21 12.23 -25.91
N THR A 107 33.21 12.13 -24.58
CA THR A 107 33.43 10.85 -23.89
C THR A 107 32.27 10.49 -22.97
N THR A 108 31.83 11.41 -22.11
CA THR A 108 30.84 11.09 -21.06
C THR A 108 29.43 10.88 -21.63
N LEU A 109 28.94 11.81 -22.47
CA LEU A 109 27.60 11.72 -23.08
C LEU A 109 27.45 10.47 -23.97
N PRO A 110 28.39 10.13 -24.87
CA PRO A 110 28.30 8.89 -25.65
C PRO A 110 28.20 7.64 -24.77
N ARG A 111 28.95 7.56 -23.66
CA ARG A 111 28.88 6.42 -22.73
C ARG A 111 27.52 6.32 -22.03
N ILE A 112 26.93 7.46 -21.66
CA ILE A 112 25.57 7.54 -21.11
C ILE A 112 24.55 7.04 -22.14
N LEU A 113 24.62 7.55 -23.37
CA LEU A 113 23.69 7.17 -24.45
C LEU A 113 23.80 5.68 -24.79
N VAL A 114 25.02 5.14 -24.89
CA VAL A 114 25.25 3.71 -25.13
C VAL A 114 24.71 2.87 -23.98
N TYR A 115 24.95 3.25 -22.71
CA TYR A 115 24.43 2.49 -21.56
C TYR A 115 22.90 2.45 -21.55
N PHE A 116 22.25 3.59 -21.77
CA PHE A 116 20.79 3.63 -21.77
C PHE A 116 20.19 2.91 -22.99
N GLY A 117 20.78 3.07 -24.18
CA GLY A 117 20.32 2.40 -25.41
C GLY A 117 20.67 0.92 -25.51
N SER A 118 21.63 0.40 -24.75
CA SER A 118 22.08 -1.00 -24.86
C SER A 118 21.85 -1.86 -23.63
N THR A 119 21.85 -1.32 -22.40
CA THR A 119 21.77 -2.11 -21.16
C THR A 119 20.42 -2.02 -20.48
N ARG A 120 19.71 -0.88 -20.60
CA ARG A 120 18.38 -0.72 -20.02
C ARG A 120 17.28 -1.35 -20.90
N ASP A 121 17.52 -1.36 -22.21
CA ASP A 121 16.61 -1.92 -23.21
C ASP A 121 16.84 -3.41 -23.50
N ARG A 122 17.90 -4.04 -22.94
CA ARG A 122 18.28 -5.43 -23.24
C ARG A 122 17.27 -6.51 -22.80
N ASN A 123 16.31 -6.17 -21.95
CA ASN A 123 15.20 -7.08 -21.59
C ASN A 123 13.93 -6.85 -22.45
N GLY A 124 13.95 -5.90 -23.37
CA GLY A 124 12.91 -5.68 -24.36
C GLY A 124 13.47 -5.98 -25.74
N SER A 125 12.93 -7.01 -26.39
CA SER A 125 13.16 -7.35 -27.79
C SER A 125 13.26 -6.11 -28.69
N GLY A 126 14.45 -5.83 -29.24
CA GLY A 126 14.78 -5.32 -30.60
C GLY A 126 13.96 -4.23 -31.31
N ILE A 127 12.92 -3.65 -30.74
CA ILE A 127 12.01 -2.70 -31.39
C ILE A 127 11.56 -1.76 -30.28
N HIS A 128 11.88 -0.46 -30.41
CA HIS A 128 11.36 0.65 -29.59
C HIS A 128 10.94 0.25 -28.17
N GLY A 129 11.86 0.34 -27.20
CA GLY A 129 11.59 -0.01 -25.80
C GLY A 129 10.18 0.42 -25.38
N THR A 130 9.39 -0.55 -24.89
CA THR A 130 7.98 -0.34 -24.54
C THR A 130 7.82 1.00 -23.83
N PRO A 131 6.92 1.88 -24.30
CA PRO A 131 6.75 3.20 -23.70
C PRO A 131 6.59 3.08 -22.19
N ILE A 132 7.20 4.00 -21.43
CA ILE A 132 7.05 4.01 -19.97
C ILE A 132 5.56 4.15 -19.66
N LYS A 133 4.96 3.09 -19.14
CA LYS A 133 3.54 3.07 -18.75
C LYS A 133 3.43 3.60 -17.31
N PRO A 134 2.47 4.49 -17.01
CA PRO A 134 2.20 4.95 -15.64
C PRO A 134 1.37 3.92 -14.86
N TYR A 135 1.56 2.63 -15.13
CA TYR A 135 0.89 1.52 -14.46
C TYR A 135 1.69 0.24 -14.70
N SER A 136 1.49 -0.74 -13.83
CA SER A 136 2.03 -2.09 -13.98
C SER A 136 0.91 -3.11 -14.09
N THR A 137 1.10 -4.12 -14.93
CA THR A 137 0.35 -5.39 -14.85
C THR A 137 0.93 -6.25 -13.72
N GLY A 138 0.16 -7.23 -13.24
CA GLY A 138 0.60 -8.15 -12.19
C GLY A 138 -0.51 -8.48 -11.19
N PRO A 139 -0.21 -9.32 -10.19
CA PRO A 139 -1.18 -9.68 -9.17
C PRO A 139 -1.37 -8.53 -8.18
N VAL A 140 -2.58 -8.43 -7.62
CA VAL A 140 -2.86 -7.47 -6.56
C VAL A 140 -2.32 -7.99 -5.22
N SER A 141 -1.85 -7.09 -4.35
CA SER A 141 -1.33 -7.49 -3.05
C SER A 141 -2.45 -7.98 -2.12
N ILE A 142 -2.16 -9.00 -1.30
CA ILE A 142 -3.13 -9.52 -0.34
C ILE A 142 -3.58 -8.45 0.66
N GLU A 143 -2.69 -7.55 1.07
CA GLU A 143 -3.02 -6.45 1.97
C GLU A 143 -4.05 -5.49 1.34
N CYS A 144 -3.96 -5.29 0.02
CA CYS A 144 -4.93 -4.50 -0.74
C CYS A 144 -6.30 -5.18 -0.75
N VAL A 145 -6.35 -6.50 -1.03
CA VAL A 145 -7.60 -7.28 -1.05
C VAL A 145 -8.24 -7.33 0.34
N ARG A 146 -7.48 -7.62 1.40
CA ARG A 146 -8.00 -7.67 2.78
C ARG A 146 -8.57 -6.32 3.22
N LYS A 147 -7.89 -5.23 2.88
CA LYS A 147 -8.43 -3.89 3.14
C LYS A 147 -9.69 -3.62 2.32
N ALA A 148 -9.77 -4.08 1.08
CA ALA A 148 -10.98 -3.96 0.25
C ALA A 148 -12.16 -4.73 0.86
N MET A 149 -11.93 -5.92 1.41
CA MET A 149 -12.97 -6.71 2.09
C MET A 149 -13.57 -5.94 3.27
N LEU A 150 -12.73 -5.32 4.10
CA LEU A 150 -13.19 -4.45 5.19
C LEU A 150 -13.93 -3.20 4.66
N LEU A 151 -13.42 -2.59 3.59
CA LEU A 151 -14.05 -1.42 3.00
C LEU A 151 -15.43 -1.71 2.40
N ALA A 152 -15.67 -2.94 1.97
CA ALA A 152 -16.94 -3.39 1.42
C ALA A 152 -17.97 -3.78 2.49
N THR A 153 -17.62 -3.74 3.79
CA THR A 153 -18.59 -3.97 4.86
C THR A 153 -19.42 -2.72 5.17
N GLU A 154 -20.59 -2.95 5.77
CA GLU A 154 -21.50 -1.87 6.15
C GLU A 154 -20.83 -0.86 7.10
N GLY A 155 -21.11 0.42 6.88
CA GLY A 155 -20.57 1.52 7.67
C GLY A 155 -19.19 2.00 7.21
N ASN A 156 -18.48 1.28 6.34
CA ASN A 156 -17.20 1.72 5.79
C ASN A 156 -17.30 2.50 4.48
N TYR A 157 -18.49 2.54 3.88
CA TYR A 157 -18.73 3.25 2.63
C TYR A 157 -20.07 3.95 2.60
N ARG A 158 -20.21 4.90 1.66
CA ARG A 158 -21.47 5.56 1.32
C ARG A 158 -21.56 5.75 -0.20
N VAL A 159 -22.65 5.30 -0.80
CA VAL A 159 -22.91 5.46 -2.22
C VAL A 159 -23.29 6.92 -2.51
N LEU A 160 -22.72 7.49 -3.58
CA LEU A 160 -23.07 8.81 -4.07
C LEU A 160 -23.88 8.65 -5.36
N GLU A 161 -25.11 9.13 -5.33
CA GLU A 161 -26.03 9.08 -6.46
C GLU A 161 -26.39 10.47 -6.96
N LYS A 162 -26.62 10.59 -8.26
CA LYS A 162 -27.22 11.76 -8.92
C LYS A 162 -28.27 11.25 -9.89
N ASN A 163 -29.53 11.68 -9.73
CA ASN A 163 -30.65 11.22 -10.58
C ASN A 163 -30.76 9.68 -10.64
N ARG A 164 -30.66 9.00 -9.47
CA ARG A 164 -30.67 7.53 -9.33
C ARG A 164 -29.55 6.79 -10.06
N ILE A 165 -28.48 7.51 -10.43
CA ILE A 165 -27.28 6.96 -11.03
C ILE A 165 -26.15 7.08 -10.03
N VAL A 166 -25.45 5.98 -9.77
CA VAL A 166 -24.21 5.99 -8.98
C VAL A 166 -23.13 6.76 -9.72
N VAL A 167 -22.66 7.85 -9.10
CA VAL A 167 -21.57 8.72 -9.63
C VAL A 167 -20.27 8.53 -8.87
N GLY A 168 -20.31 7.85 -7.72
CA GLY A 168 -19.12 7.54 -6.94
C GLY A 168 -19.47 6.89 -5.61
N MET A 169 -18.45 6.63 -4.80
CA MET A 169 -18.57 6.11 -3.46
C MET A 169 -17.53 6.76 -2.56
N LEU A 170 -17.94 7.09 -1.33
CA LEU A 170 -17.05 7.48 -0.26
C LEU A 170 -16.66 6.26 0.55
N PHE A 171 -15.40 6.19 0.96
CA PHE A 171 -14.84 5.11 1.75
C PHE A 171 -14.04 5.67 2.93
N ASN A 172 -14.05 4.96 4.05
CA ASN A 172 -13.18 5.29 5.18
C ASN A 172 -11.69 5.19 4.82
N THR A 173 -10.87 6.09 5.35
CA THR A 173 -9.42 5.89 5.36
C THR A 173 -9.02 4.87 6.43
N GLY A 174 -7.77 4.39 6.38
CA GLY A 174 -7.28 3.32 7.26
C GLY A 174 -7.43 3.61 8.76
N LYS A 175 -7.34 4.88 9.19
CA LYS A 175 -7.44 5.29 10.60
C LYS A 175 -8.90 5.36 11.11
N PHE A 176 -9.89 5.17 10.25
CA PHE A 176 -11.31 5.25 10.62
C PHE A 176 -12.09 3.99 10.21
N LEU A 177 -11.39 2.95 9.73
CA LEU A 177 -12.00 1.69 9.31
C LEU A 177 -12.74 0.99 10.47
N VAL A 178 -14.00 0.67 10.24
CA VAL A 178 -14.83 -0.16 11.12
C VAL A 178 -14.51 -1.63 10.89
N GLY A 179 -14.40 -2.42 11.97
CA GLY A 179 -14.05 -3.86 11.90
C GLY A 179 -12.56 -4.15 11.69
N GLY A 180 -11.70 -3.13 11.61
CA GLY A 180 -10.25 -3.27 11.64
C GLY A 180 -9.65 -2.98 13.02
N ARG A 181 -8.32 -2.89 13.11
CA ARG A 181 -7.59 -2.44 14.33
C ARG A 181 -7.52 -0.91 14.45
N SER A 182 -8.55 -0.22 13.99
CA SER A 182 -8.61 1.23 14.12
C SER A 182 -8.80 1.61 15.59
N VAL A 183 -8.05 2.60 16.08
CA VAL A 183 -8.23 3.14 17.44
C VAL A 183 -9.54 3.92 17.54
N GLU A 184 -9.96 4.55 16.43
CA GLU A 184 -11.17 5.37 16.34
C GLU A 184 -12.00 4.91 15.13
N PRO A 185 -12.63 3.72 15.18
CA PRO A 185 -13.50 3.28 14.08
C PRO A 185 -14.69 4.23 13.97
N THR A 186 -14.97 4.76 12.78
CA THR A 186 -16.05 5.74 12.59
C THR A 186 -16.80 5.44 11.31
N ARG A 187 -18.12 5.27 11.42
CA ARG A 187 -18.98 5.00 10.25
C ARG A 187 -19.02 6.18 9.29
N VAL A 188 -19.19 5.91 7.99
CA VAL A 188 -19.37 6.96 6.98
C VAL A 188 -20.80 7.51 7.03
N ASP A 189 -21.01 8.53 7.86
CA ASP A 189 -22.27 9.26 7.98
C ASP A 189 -22.41 10.43 6.97
N GLU A 190 -23.61 11.04 6.91
CA GLU A 190 -23.88 12.14 5.97
C GLU A 190 -23.13 13.44 6.36
N ASP A 191 -22.90 13.69 7.65
CA ASP A 191 -22.23 14.91 8.11
C ASP A 191 -20.77 14.91 7.66
N ARG A 192 -20.05 13.80 7.93
CA ARG A 192 -18.68 13.57 7.45
C ARG A 192 -18.62 13.60 5.92
N ALA A 193 -19.57 12.96 5.25
CA ALA A 193 -19.64 12.98 3.79
C ALA A 193 -19.81 14.41 3.26
N THR A 194 -20.66 15.22 3.89
CA THR A 194 -20.94 16.60 3.49
C THR A 194 -19.74 17.51 3.72
N ALA A 195 -19.15 17.47 4.91
CA ALA A 195 -17.93 18.21 5.24
C ALA A 195 -16.78 17.85 4.29
N PHE A 196 -16.57 16.56 4.04
CA PHE A 196 -15.56 16.08 3.09
C PHE A 196 -15.83 16.61 1.67
N LYS A 197 -17.05 16.45 1.13
CA LYS A 197 -17.45 16.96 -0.20
C LYS A 197 -17.27 18.47 -0.31
N ALA A 198 -17.61 19.24 0.71
CA ALA A 198 -17.41 20.69 0.78
C ALA A 198 -15.92 21.05 0.74
N SER A 199 -15.09 20.32 1.48
CA SER A 199 -13.64 20.55 1.50
C SER A 199 -12.98 20.30 0.15
N LEU A 200 -13.49 19.35 -0.66
CA LEU A 200 -13.03 19.15 -2.03
C LEU A 200 -13.29 20.37 -2.95
N ARG A 201 -14.25 21.22 -2.60
CA ARG A 201 -14.52 22.52 -3.25
C ARG A 201 -13.75 23.68 -2.62
N GLY A 202 -12.90 23.41 -1.63
CA GLY A 202 -12.13 24.42 -0.90
C GLY A 202 -12.91 25.10 0.24
N THR A 203 -14.02 24.52 0.68
CA THR A 203 -14.83 25.05 1.78
C THR A 203 -14.66 24.19 3.03
N LEU A 204 -14.19 24.80 4.11
CA LEU A 204 -14.18 24.19 5.45
C LEU A 204 -15.30 24.83 6.29
N ASP A 205 -15.72 24.13 7.34
CA ASP A 205 -16.66 24.66 8.33
C ASP A 205 -16.08 25.92 9.00
N LYS A 206 -16.93 26.72 9.65
CA LYS A 206 -16.50 27.91 10.39
C LYS A 206 -17.26 28.01 11.72
N PRO A 207 -16.58 28.31 12.85
CA PRO A 207 -15.12 28.38 13.01
C PRO A 207 -14.47 26.99 12.90
N GLU A 208 -13.23 26.91 12.41
CA GLU A 208 -12.52 25.64 12.24
C GLU A 208 -11.12 25.65 12.89
N VAL A 209 -10.69 24.46 13.32
CA VAL A 209 -9.43 24.20 14.02
C VAL A 209 -8.66 23.04 13.36
N VAL A 210 -7.34 22.99 13.56
CA VAL A 210 -6.45 22.05 12.84
C VAL A 210 -6.65 20.60 13.25
N GLU A 211 -7.13 20.36 14.46
CA GLU A 211 -7.42 19.03 15.01
C GLU A 211 -8.52 18.31 14.22
N ASN A 212 -9.43 19.07 13.62
CA ASN A 212 -10.53 18.54 12.81
C ASN A 212 -10.11 18.16 11.38
N ILE A 213 -8.90 18.53 10.93
CA ILE A 213 -8.44 18.26 9.56
C ILE A 213 -8.51 16.77 9.24
N LEU A 214 -7.98 15.94 10.15
CA LEU A 214 -7.95 14.51 9.96
C LEU A 214 -9.35 13.87 10.03
N PRO A 215 -10.15 14.03 11.11
CA PRO A 215 -11.46 13.38 11.23
C PRO A 215 -12.53 13.93 10.28
N ARG A 216 -12.50 15.20 9.87
CA ARG A 216 -13.53 15.79 8.98
C ARG A 216 -13.17 15.79 7.52
N TYR A 217 -11.93 16.16 7.17
CA TYR A 217 -11.56 16.47 5.78
C TYR A 217 -10.65 15.44 5.13
N LEU A 218 -9.95 14.62 5.91
CA LEU A 218 -9.04 13.59 5.40
C LEU A 218 -9.42 12.18 5.82
N SER A 219 -10.55 11.99 6.51
CA SER A 219 -11.02 10.71 7.03
C SER A 219 -11.69 9.82 5.98
N LEU A 220 -12.02 10.39 4.81
CA LEU A 220 -12.63 9.68 3.68
C LEU A 220 -11.75 9.71 2.42
N HIS A 221 -12.04 8.77 1.52
CA HIS A 221 -11.58 8.72 0.14
C HIS A 221 -12.77 8.67 -0.81
N LEU A 222 -12.71 9.43 -1.89
CA LEU A 222 -13.68 9.37 -2.98
C LEU A 222 -13.17 8.48 -4.10
N VAL A 223 -14.02 7.54 -4.50
CA VAL A 223 -13.92 6.85 -5.80
C VAL A 223 -15.01 7.39 -6.71
N ARG A 224 -14.63 7.98 -7.85
CA ARG A 224 -15.56 8.45 -8.88
C ARG A 224 -15.79 7.37 -9.92
N VAL A 225 -17.01 7.28 -10.41
CA VAL A 225 -17.37 6.51 -11.60
C VAL A 225 -17.27 7.44 -12.81
N GLU A 226 -16.23 7.27 -13.60
CA GLU A 226 -15.92 8.14 -14.75
C GLU A 226 -16.58 7.62 -16.05
N ALA A 227 -16.74 6.31 -16.18
CA ALA A 227 -17.42 5.68 -17.31
C ALA A 227 -18.23 4.47 -16.87
N ARG A 228 -19.31 4.15 -17.58
CA ARG A 228 -20.10 2.93 -17.36
C ARG A 228 -19.68 1.86 -18.33
N LEU A 229 -18.60 1.18 -17.99
CA LEU A 229 -18.06 0.09 -18.80
C LEU A 229 -18.30 -1.23 -18.07
N PRO A 230 -18.74 -2.30 -18.75
CA PRO A 230 -18.79 -3.62 -18.12
C PRO A 230 -17.38 -4.01 -17.68
N PHE A 231 -17.30 -4.71 -16.55
CA PHE A 231 -16.05 -5.23 -16.02
C PHE A 231 -16.19 -6.73 -15.79
N THR A 232 -15.21 -7.49 -16.26
CA THR A 232 -15.09 -8.93 -16.07
C THR A 232 -13.63 -9.23 -15.76
N HIS A 233 -13.39 -10.09 -14.77
CA HIS A 233 -12.05 -10.55 -14.44
C HIS A 233 -11.91 -12.03 -14.79
N SER A 234 -10.85 -12.40 -15.53
CA SER A 234 -10.50 -13.80 -15.73
C SER A 234 -9.77 -14.33 -14.50
N TRP A 235 -10.30 -15.39 -13.90
CA TRP A 235 -9.70 -16.08 -12.76
C TRP A 235 -8.64 -17.12 -13.17
N ASP A 236 -8.44 -17.31 -14.49
CA ASP A 236 -7.46 -18.25 -15.04
C ASP A 236 -6.02 -17.76 -14.84
N SER A 237 -5.85 -16.45 -14.59
CA SER A 237 -4.56 -15.84 -14.29
C SER A 237 -4.58 -15.08 -12.98
N HIS A 238 -3.47 -15.18 -12.27
CA HIS A 238 -3.21 -14.36 -11.09
C HIS A 238 -2.86 -12.91 -11.48
N ASN A 239 -2.48 -12.68 -12.74
CA ASN A 239 -2.08 -11.39 -13.27
C ASN A 239 -3.25 -10.68 -13.94
N TRP A 240 -3.37 -9.38 -13.68
CA TRP A 240 -4.36 -8.54 -14.36
C TRP A 240 -3.79 -8.09 -15.70
N SER A 241 -4.51 -8.42 -16.77
CA SER A 241 -4.18 -8.07 -18.15
C SER A 241 -4.17 -6.56 -18.36
N GLU A 242 -3.42 -6.09 -19.35
CA GLU A 242 -3.39 -4.66 -19.69
C GLU A 242 -4.79 -4.12 -20.07
N SER A 243 -5.60 -4.93 -20.75
CA SER A 243 -6.99 -4.59 -21.07
C SER A 243 -7.84 -4.35 -19.83
N GLU A 244 -7.71 -5.20 -18.80
CA GLU A 244 -8.44 -5.01 -17.52
C GLU A 244 -7.95 -3.75 -16.80
N VAL A 245 -6.63 -3.55 -16.75
CA VAL A 245 -6.02 -2.36 -16.13
C VAL A 245 -6.54 -1.08 -16.78
N LEU A 246 -6.51 -1.01 -18.12
CA LEU A 246 -6.98 0.16 -18.87
C LEU A 246 -8.50 0.35 -18.70
N ARG A 247 -9.28 -0.74 -18.68
CA ARG A 247 -10.72 -0.69 -18.43
C ARG A 247 -11.04 -0.06 -17.07
N ILE A 248 -10.33 -0.47 -16.02
CA ILE A 248 -10.50 0.07 -14.67
C ILE A 248 -10.09 1.54 -14.61
N ARG A 249 -8.97 1.91 -15.25
CA ARG A 249 -8.52 3.32 -15.31
C ARG A 249 -9.52 4.23 -16.01
N GLN A 250 -10.24 3.72 -17.02
CA GLN A 250 -11.31 4.46 -17.69
C GLN A 250 -12.60 4.51 -16.85
N LYS A 251 -12.88 3.44 -16.12
CA LYS A 251 -14.13 3.27 -15.36
C LYS A 251 -14.12 4.04 -14.04
N TYR A 252 -13.04 3.94 -13.27
CA TYR A 252 -12.97 4.42 -11.90
C TYR A 252 -11.75 5.29 -11.63
N ARG A 253 -11.93 6.25 -10.72
CA ARG A 253 -10.85 7.10 -10.25
C ARG A 253 -10.90 7.29 -8.75
N CYS A 254 -9.85 6.87 -8.05
CA CYS A 254 -9.74 7.06 -6.61
C CYS A 254 -8.83 8.25 -6.26
N ASP A 255 -9.16 8.97 -5.21
CA ASP A 255 -8.34 10.07 -4.68
C ASP A 255 -7.27 9.63 -3.66
N CYS A 256 -7.08 8.32 -3.44
CA CYS A 256 -6.13 7.83 -2.45
C CYS A 256 -4.71 7.72 -2.99
N LYS A 257 -3.72 7.83 -2.11
CA LYS A 257 -2.29 7.73 -2.47
C LYS A 257 -1.96 6.43 -3.20
N ALA A 258 -2.52 5.29 -2.76
CA ALA A 258 -2.22 3.99 -3.36
C ALA A 258 -2.63 3.91 -4.85
N PHE A 259 -3.73 4.55 -5.24
CA PHE A 259 -4.17 4.62 -6.63
C PHE A 259 -3.22 5.46 -7.48
N TYR A 260 -2.76 6.61 -6.96
CA TYR A 260 -1.76 7.42 -7.66
C TYR A 260 -0.40 6.73 -7.75
N VAL A 261 -0.02 5.91 -6.76
CA VAL A 261 1.23 5.14 -6.79
C VAL A 261 1.15 3.97 -7.77
N SER A 262 0.06 3.20 -7.78
CA SER A 262 -0.08 2.02 -8.65
C SER A 262 -0.46 2.36 -10.08
N GLY A 263 -1.10 3.51 -10.29
CA GLY A 263 -1.67 3.92 -11.56
C GLY A 263 -3.12 3.51 -11.78
N TRP A 264 -3.65 2.52 -11.08
CA TRP A 264 -4.96 1.98 -11.45
C TRP A 264 -5.70 1.24 -10.35
N ILE A 265 -4.98 0.64 -9.40
CA ILE A 265 -5.58 -0.18 -8.35
C ILE A 265 -5.28 0.34 -6.96
N CYS A 266 -6.29 0.28 -6.11
CA CYS A 266 -6.14 0.38 -4.67
C CYS A 266 -7.28 -0.39 -4.01
N SER A 267 -7.26 -0.49 -2.69
CA SER A 267 -8.29 -1.21 -1.94
C SER A 267 -9.68 -0.60 -2.10
N HIS A 268 -9.81 0.71 -2.30
CA HIS A 268 -11.10 1.34 -2.61
C HIS A 268 -11.61 0.99 -4.02
N ILE A 269 -10.70 0.83 -5.00
CA ILE A 269 -11.06 0.38 -6.36
C ILE A 269 -11.56 -1.08 -6.31
N LEU A 270 -10.87 -1.95 -5.57
CA LEU A 270 -11.34 -3.32 -5.37
C LEU A 270 -12.68 -3.38 -4.63
N ALA A 271 -12.88 -2.54 -3.62
CA ALA A 271 -14.14 -2.49 -2.89
C ALA A 271 -15.30 -2.05 -3.78
N ILE A 272 -15.15 -0.99 -4.58
CA ILE A 272 -16.22 -0.58 -5.52
C ILE A 272 -16.47 -1.62 -6.61
N LEU A 273 -15.44 -2.30 -7.12
CA LEU A 273 -15.60 -3.41 -8.07
C LEU A 273 -16.40 -4.55 -7.44
N SER A 274 -16.20 -4.83 -6.15
CA SER A 274 -16.97 -5.84 -5.45
C SER A 274 -18.44 -5.44 -5.28
N ILE A 275 -18.69 -4.18 -4.90
CA ILE A 275 -20.03 -3.68 -4.58
C ILE A 275 -20.87 -3.45 -5.85
N LEU A 276 -20.28 -2.88 -6.91
CA LEU A 276 -21.01 -2.49 -8.12
C LEU A 276 -20.88 -3.47 -9.27
N ASP A 277 -19.76 -4.20 -9.36
CA ASP A 277 -19.42 -5.05 -10.51
C ASP A 277 -19.36 -6.55 -10.20
N GLY A 278 -19.72 -6.94 -8.97
CA GLY A 278 -19.79 -8.35 -8.58
C GLY A 278 -18.44 -9.06 -8.45
N LEU A 279 -17.32 -8.31 -8.36
CA LEU A 279 -16.01 -8.92 -8.15
C LEU A 279 -15.97 -9.64 -6.79
N SER A 280 -15.74 -10.96 -6.81
CA SER A 280 -15.59 -11.74 -5.58
C SER A 280 -14.21 -11.54 -4.95
N LEU A 281 -14.14 -10.75 -3.87
CA LEU A 281 -12.91 -10.54 -3.11
C LEU A 281 -12.41 -11.82 -2.42
N ASN A 282 -13.32 -12.75 -2.10
CA ASN A 282 -12.98 -14.06 -1.54
C ASN A 282 -12.21 -14.89 -2.56
N ILE A 283 -12.71 -15.01 -3.79
CA ILE A 283 -12.01 -15.72 -4.88
C ILE A 283 -10.67 -15.04 -5.17
N LEU A 284 -10.65 -13.69 -5.25
CA LEU A 284 -9.42 -12.93 -5.45
C LEU A 284 -8.36 -13.18 -4.37
N SER A 285 -8.77 -13.29 -3.11
CA SER A 285 -7.82 -13.57 -2.02
C SER A 285 -7.17 -14.96 -2.14
N LYS A 286 -7.92 -15.94 -2.65
CA LYS A 286 -7.45 -17.32 -2.87
C LYS A 286 -6.59 -17.44 -4.13
N SER A 287 -6.86 -16.62 -5.15
CA SER A 287 -6.12 -16.58 -6.41
C SER A 287 -4.88 -15.69 -6.39
N ILE A 288 -4.38 -15.26 -5.22
CA ILE A 288 -3.13 -14.51 -5.11
C ILE A 288 -1.96 -15.50 -5.03
N PRO A 289 -0.89 -15.30 -5.80
CA PRO A 289 0.21 -16.25 -5.82
C PRO A 289 0.96 -16.20 -4.49
N ALA A 290 1.39 -17.37 -4.00
CA ALA A 290 2.23 -17.47 -2.83
C ALA A 290 3.47 -16.57 -2.99
N ARG A 291 3.70 -15.67 -2.02
CA ARG A 291 4.90 -14.84 -2.07
C ARG A 291 6.11 -15.75 -1.91
N LYS A 292 7.06 -15.69 -2.85
CA LYS A 292 8.32 -16.41 -2.68
C LYS A 292 8.96 -16.01 -1.35
N PRO A 293 9.57 -16.96 -0.62
CA PRO A 293 10.30 -16.61 0.58
C PRO A 293 11.44 -15.65 0.25
N PRO A 294 11.96 -14.90 1.25
CA PRO A 294 13.01 -13.91 1.05
C PRO A 294 14.16 -14.45 0.19
N GLY A 295 14.28 -13.95 -1.04
CA GLY A 295 15.14 -14.53 -2.08
C GLY A 295 16.59 -14.07 -2.06
N ARG A 296 17.06 -13.40 -1.00
CA ARG A 296 18.49 -13.08 -0.91
C ARG A 296 19.23 -14.39 -0.58
N PRO A 297 20.13 -14.88 -1.45
CA PRO A 297 20.95 -16.04 -1.11
C PRO A 297 21.61 -15.82 0.24
N ARG A 298 21.45 -16.78 1.15
CA ARG A 298 22.07 -16.73 2.47
C ARG A 298 23.59 -16.58 2.26
N LYS A 299 24.28 -15.80 3.10
CA LYS A 299 25.71 -16.04 3.29
C LYS A 299 25.84 -17.51 3.69
N GLN A 300 26.68 -18.28 3.00
CA GLN A 300 26.88 -19.68 3.34
C GLN A 300 27.11 -19.79 4.86
N PRO A 301 26.35 -20.62 5.57
CA PRO A 301 26.53 -20.79 7.01
C PRO A 301 27.97 -21.27 7.26
N LYS A 302 28.54 -20.89 8.40
CA LYS A 302 29.83 -21.45 8.83
C LYS A 302 29.67 -22.96 9.03
N VAL A 303 30.74 -23.73 8.78
CA VAL A 303 30.77 -25.17 9.00
C VAL A 303 30.25 -25.49 10.42
N GLY A 304 29.27 -26.39 10.52
CA GLY A 304 28.64 -26.80 11.79
C GLY A 304 27.43 -25.96 12.25
N GLN A 305 27.04 -24.87 11.57
CA GLN A 305 25.80 -24.16 11.88
C GLN A 305 24.58 -24.79 11.19
N HIS A 306 23.77 -25.49 11.98
CA HIS A 306 22.44 -25.94 11.57
C HIS A 306 21.37 -24.95 12.01
N ASP A 307 20.32 -24.80 11.21
CA ASP A 307 19.15 -24.02 11.60
C ASP A 307 18.37 -24.80 12.68
N THR A 308 18.13 -24.17 13.83
CA THR A 308 17.36 -24.72 14.94
C THR A 308 15.99 -24.04 15.02
N PRO A 309 15.08 -24.43 15.93
CA PRO A 309 13.86 -23.67 16.19
C PRO A 309 14.11 -22.18 16.53
N TYR A 310 15.30 -21.86 17.05
CA TYR A 310 15.65 -20.54 17.57
C TYR A 310 16.72 -19.82 16.74
N THR A 311 17.33 -20.48 15.76
CA THR A 311 18.36 -19.91 14.88
C THR A 311 17.98 -20.08 13.40
N GLY A 312 18.55 -19.26 12.52
CA GLY A 312 18.22 -19.32 11.08
C GLY A 312 17.11 -18.35 10.63
N GLN A 313 16.61 -18.54 9.40
CA GLN A 313 15.68 -17.62 8.74
C GLN A 313 14.24 -17.74 9.25
N TYR A 314 13.81 -18.97 9.52
CA TYR A 314 12.47 -19.31 10.02
C TYR A 314 12.48 -19.64 11.51
N ALA A 315 13.43 -19.10 12.27
CA ALA A 315 13.44 -19.20 13.72
C ALA A 315 12.15 -18.62 14.31
N ILE A 316 11.57 -19.28 15.30
CA ILE A 316 10.30 -18.91 15.92
C ILE A 316 10.30 -17.43 16.35
N PRO A 317 11.31 -16.90 17.10
CA PRO A 317 11.29 -15.49 17.50
C PRO A 317 11.26 -14.50 16.32
N LYS A 318 11.89 -14.86 15.19
CA LYS A 318 11.86 -14.03 13.97
C LYS A 318 10.51 -14.12 13.27
N LEU A 319 9.91 -15.31 13.23
CA LEU A 319 8.59 -15.54 12.67
C LEU A 319 7.52 -14.79 13.48
N LEU A 320 7.54 -14.86 14.81
CA LEU A 320 6.62 -14.10 15.66
C LEU A 320 6.64 -12.61 15.36
N LYS A 321 7.86 -12.03 15.32
CA LYS A 321 8.03 -10.62 14.95
C LYS A 321 7.49 -10.33 13.55
N LYS A 322 7.79 -11.20 12.59
CA LYS A 322 7.42 -11.00 11.18
C LYS A 322 5.92 -11.15 10.93
N LEU A 323 5.26 -12.13 11.55
CA LEU A 323 3.82 -12.35 11.44
C LEU A 323 3.05 -11.21 12.11
N THR A 324 3.57 -10.67 13.22
CA THR A 324 3.01 -9.47 13.87
C THR A 324 3.09 -8.24 12.96
N GLU A 325 4.25 -7.99 12.35
CA GLU A 325 4.46 -6.84 11.47
C GLU A 325 3.80 -7.00 10.09
N LYS A 326 3.78 -8.22 9.55
CA LYS A 326 3.38 -8.56 8.18
C LYS A 326 2.58 -9.88 8.17
N PRO A 327 1.31 -9.86 8.60
CA PRO A 327 0.50 -11.07 8.72
C PRO A 327 0.17 -11.75 7.37
N GLY A 328 0.24 -11.01 6.27
CA GLY A 328 0.09 -11.55 4.91
C GLY A 328 1.35 -12.25 4.37
N PHE A 329 2.41 -12.35 5.17
CA PHE A 329 3.68 -12.95 4.75
C PHE A 329 3.55 -14.41 4.28
N PRO A 330 2.89 -15.31 5.04
CA PRO A 330 2.77 -16.72 4.66
C PRO A 330 1.51 -17.03 3.84
N THR A 331 0.79 -16.02 3.34
CA THR A 331 -0.47 -16.28 2.62
C THR A 331 -0.24 -17.14 1.38
N ASN A 332 -1.05 -18.19 1.25
CA ASN A 332 -1.04 -19.22 0.24
C ASN A 332 0.26 -20.04 0.20
N TRP A 333 1.06 -20.03 1.27
CA TRP A 333 2.21 -20.93 1.40
C TRP A 333 1.74 -22.36 1.64
N LYS A 334 2.41 -23.31 1.00
CA LYS A 334 2.29 -24.73 1.34
C LYS A 334 3.04 -25.00 2.62
N VAL A 335 2.43 -25.74 3.52
CA VAL A 335 2.98 -26.07 4.84
C VAL A 335 2.79 -27.54 5.15
N LEU A 336 3.72 -28.08 5.93
CA LEU A 336 3.61 -29.42 6.48
C LEU A 336 3.17 -29.28 7.94
N VAL A 337 2.02 -29.85 8.29
CA VAL A 337 1.45 -29.73 9.65
C VAL A 337 1.45 -31.11 10.30
N PRO A 338 2.15 -31.31 11.43
CA PRO A 338 2.01 -32.51 12.25
C PRO A 338 0.72 -32.41 13.06
N LEU A 339 -0.21 -33.33 12.85
CA LEU A 339 -1.43 -33.47 13.65
C LEU A 339 -1.43 -34.82 14.37
N GLU A 340 -1.96 -34.81 15.59
CA GLU A 340 -2.16 -36.01 16.40
C GLU A 340 -3.50 -36.66 16.03
N ILE A 341 -3.47 -37.95 15.73
CA ILE A 341 -4.64 -38.76 15.39
C ILE A 341 -4.77 -39.85 16.44
N GLU A 342 -5.91 -39.88 17.13
CA GLU A 342 -6.29 -40.99 18.00
C GLU A 342 -6.75 -42.18 17.15
N ASN A 343 -6.06 -43.31 17.31
CA ASN A 343 -6.45 -44.60 16.76
C ASN A 343 -6.64 -45.61 17.90
N GLU A 344 -7.20 -46.78 17.59
CA GLU A 344 -7.43 -47.89 18.55
C GLU A 344 -6.13 -48.36 19.28
N GLN A 345 -4.96 -47.99 18.77
CA GLN A 345 -3.64 -48.35 19.29
C GLN A 345 -2.93 -47.19 20.03
N GLY A 346 -3.58 -46.04 20.18
CA GLY A 346 -3.03 -44.84 20.83
C GLY A 346 -2.96 -43.62 19.90
N VAL A 347 -2.31 -42.55 20.39
CA VAL A 347 -2.11 -41.29 19.64
C VAL A 347 -0.92 -41.43 18.69
N THR A 348 -1.14 -41.20 17.39
CA THR A 348 -0.10 -41.20 16.36
C THR A 348 0.00 -39.85 15.69
N THR A 349 1.21 -39.33 15.48
CA THR A 349 1.41 -38.07 14.76
C THR A 349 1.56 -38.33 13.27
N LYS A 350 0.69 -37.74 12.44
CA LYS A 350 0.76 -37.78 10.98
C LYS A 350 1.00 -36.38 10.44
N ASN A 351 1.78 -36.27 9.38
CA ASN A 351 2.03 -35.00 8.70
C ASN A 351 1.06 -34.81 7.54
N PHE A 352 0.49 -33.60 7.44
CA PHE A 352 -0.48 -33.22 6.42
C PHE A 352 -0.01 -32.05 5.58
N ASP A 353 -0.29 -32.10 4.30
CA ASP A 353 -0.07 -31.00 3.36
C ASP A 353 -1.19 -29.97 3.48
N GLY A 354 -0.83 -28.77 3.92
CA GLY A 354 -1.75 -27.66 4.12
C GLY A 354 -1.42 -26.44 3.29
N ILE A 355 -2.41 -25.57 3.06
CA ILE A 355 -2.23 -24.25 2.46
C ILE A 355 -2.69 -23.19 3.44
N VAL A 356 -1.77 -22.30 3.83
CA VAL A 356 -2.07 -21.20 4.73
C VAL A 356 -2.99 -20.20 4.04
N ARG A 357 -4.18 -19.97 4.60
CA ARG A 357 -5.15 -18.99 4.10
C ARG A 357 -4.85 -17.58 4.61
N PRO A 358 -5.43 -16.53 3.97
CA PRO A 358 -5.27 -15.16 4.43
C PRO A 358 -5.71 -15.00 5.89
N TRP A 359 -4.92 -14.25 6.67
CA TRP A 359 -5.21 -14.02 8.08
C TRP A 359 -6.52 -13.26 8.30
N PHE A 360 -7.16 -13.47 9.44
CA PHE A 360 -8.24 -12.64 9.96
C PHE A 360 -7.92 -12.15 11.37
N THR A 361 -8.78 -11.28 11.90
CA THR A 361 -8.60 -10.69 13.23
C THR A 361 -9.76 -11.06 14.13
N ARG A 362 -9.47 -11.51 15.35
CA ARG A 362 -10.43 -11.73 16.43
C ARG A 362 -9.85 -11.08 17.69
N ASP A 363 -10.61 -10.20 18.33
CA ASP A 363 -10.22 -9.46 19.55
C ASP A 363 -8.84 -8.76 19.47
N GLY A 364 -8.51 -8.22 18.29
CA GLY A 364 -7.25 -7.51 18.05
C GLY A 364 -6.04 -8.41 17.72
N ASN A 365 -6.18 -9.73 17.84
CA ASN A 365 -5.15 -10.72 17.51
C ASN A 365 -5.33 -11.27 16.09
N TYR A 366 -4.25 -11.78 15.49
CA TYR A 366 -4.29 -12.39 14.16
C TYR A 366 -4.40 -13.91 14.25
N PHE A 367 -5.21 -14.46 13.36
CA PHE A 367 -5.41 -15.90 13.21
C PHE A 367 -5.32 -16.29 11.73
N TRP A 368 -4.94 -17.54 11.49
CA TRP A 368 -4.85 -18.13 10.15
C TRP A 368 -5.57 -19.47 10.12
N GLU A 369 -6.26 -19.74 9.02
CA GLU A 369 -6.74 -21.08 8.70
C GLU A 369 -5.73 -21.78 7.78
N ILE A 370 -5.64 -23.10 7.89
CA ILE A 370 -4.86 -23.94 6.99
C ILE A 370 -5.83 -24.91 6.32
N ASP A 371 -5.93 -24.83 5.00
CA ASP A 371 -6.75 -25.78 4.24
C ASP A 371 -5.90 -27.00 3.92
N PHE A 372 -6.35 -28.18 4.34
CA PHE A 372 -5.72 -29.45 4.02
C PHE A 372 -6.30 -30.00 2.72
N ALA A 373 -5.44 -30.27 1.74
CA ALA A 373 -5.90 -30.82 0.48
C ALA A 373 -6.24 -32.30 0.65
N ASN A 374 -7.42 -32.71 0.16
CA ASN A 374 -7.87 -34.10 0.04
C ASN A 374 -8.29 -34.82 1.34
N GLU A 375 -8.42 -34.12 2.47
CA GLU A 375 -8.94 -34.70 3.72
C GLU A 375 -9.91 -33.70 4.38
N ASP A 376 -11.04 -34.18 4.91
CA ASP A 376 -12.02 -33.37 5.68
C ASP A 376 -11.49 -33.06 7.09
N ILE A 377 -10.29 -32.47 7.14
CA ILE A 377 -9.64 -32.04 8.38
C ILE A 377 -10.03 -30.59 8.65
N SER A 378 -10.81 -30.40 9.71
CA SER A 378 -11.11 -29.08 10.25
C SER A 378 -10.31 -28.88 11.53
N THR A 379 -9.38 -27.92 11.51
CA THR A 379 -8.65 -27.50 12.71
C THR A 379 -9.18 -26.16 13.22
N GLU A 380 -8.93 -25.87 14.49
CA GLU A 380 -9.11 -24.50 14.97
C GLU A 380 -8.16 -23.53 14.24
N PRO A 381 -8.53 -22.24 14.12
CA PRO A 381 -7.65 -21.24 13.55
C PRO A 381 -6.36 -21.08 14.35
N TYR A 382 -5.23 -21.15 13.66
CA TYR A 382 -3.89 -21.02 14.22
C TYR A 382 -3.61 -19.58 14.66
N ASP A 383 -3.13 -19.41 15.89
CA ASP A 383 -2.62 -18.14 16.36
C ASP A 383 -1.19 -17.85 15.81
N ILE A 384 -0.61 -16.72 16.24
CA ILE A 384 0.74 -16.30 15.80
C ILE A 384 1.82 -17.30 16.23
N GLN A 385 1.71 -17.88 17.43
CA GLN A 385 2.68 -18.83 17.96
C GLN A 385 2.59 -20.15 17.21
N GLU A 386 1.38 -20.70 17.11
CA GLU A 386 1.14 -22.00 16.47
C GLU A 386 1.55 -21.96 15.00
N LEU A 387 1.19 -20.90 14.27
CA LEU A 387 1.64 -20.74 12.89
C LEU A 387 3.16 -20.59 12.78
N ALA A 388 3.81 -19.89 13.72
CA ALA A 388 5.27 -19.79 13.73
C ALA A 388 5.93 -21.16 13.92
N HIS A 389 5.35 -22.02 14.75
CA HIS A 389 5.79 -23.40 14.92
C HIS A 389 5.60 -24.23 13.64
N VAL A 390 4.44 -24.14 12.99
CA VAL A 390 4.16 -24.82 11.69
C VAL A 390 5.15 -24.40 10.62
N LEU A 391 5.40 -23.09 10.46
CA LEU A 391 6.35 -22.58 9.47
C LEU A 391 7.79 -22.98 9.79
N ASN A 392 8.18 -22.99 11.06
CA ASN A 392 9.49 -23.47 11.48
C ASN A 392 9.67 -24.96 11.16
N PHE A 393 8.68 -25.78 11.50
CA PHE A 393 8.68 -27.21 11.22
C PHE A 393 8.76 -27.48 9.71
N THR A 394 7.89 -26.86 8.92
CA THR A 394 7.87 -26.96 7.44
C THR A 394 9.26 -26.69 6.85
N ALA A 395 9.90 -25.59 7.27
CA ALA A 395 11.24 -25.23 6.79
C ALA A 395 12.31 -26.23 7.21
N ARG A 396 12.26 -26.75 8.44
CA ARG A 396 13.24 -27.72 8.97
C ARG A 396 13.08 -29.10 8.35
N SER A 397 11.87 -29.46 7.93
CA SER A 397 11.57 -30.68 7.19
C SER A 397 11.99 -30.61 5.72
N GLY A 398 12.54 -29.47 5.26
CA GLY A 398 12.98 -29.28 3.88
C GLY A 398 11.83 -29.13 2.88
N TYR A 399 10.61 -28.88 3.37
CA TYR A 399 9.41 -28.78 2.54
C TYR A 399 9.31 -27.41 1.84
N SER A 400 8.91 -27.40 0.57
CA SER A 400 8.81 -26.16 -0.23
C SER A 400 7.55 -25.37 0.14
N PHE A 401 7.73 -24.08 0.46
CA PHE A 401 6.60 -23.17 0.72
C PHE A 401 5.80 -22.77 -0.53
N VAL A 402 6.33 -22.97 -1.74
CA VAL A 402 5.72 -22.58 -3.02
C VAL A 402 5.64 -23.79 -3.93
#